data_AF-A0AAN6LT12-F1
#
_entry.id   AF-A0AAN6LT12-F1
#
_cell.length_a   1.000
_cell.length_b   1.000
_cell.length_c   1.000
_cell.angle_alpha   90.00
_cell.angle_beta   90.00
_cell.angle_gamma   90.00
#
_symmetry.space_group_name_H-M   'P 1'
#
loop_
_entity.id
_entity.type
_entity.pdbx_description
1 polymer ?
#
loop_
_entity_poly.entity_id
_entity_poly.type
_entity_poly.pdbx_seq_one_letter_code
_entity_poly.pdbx_strand_id
1 'polypeptide(L)'
;MSSSEDPPVLTPEQNAEIAESWRLVLENLRSKEEESSEEEFEDSDEEASTSEQLSRHRKSWTIDEDKELLRRWMRKEEDDAIGVAMGRTTLSVRQRRRWLQWEKVDRFGKRTYDEFWVQVKDEFWKELGKEQKKE
;
A
#
# COMPACT_ATOMS: atom_id res chain seq x y z
N MET A 1 1.04 26.30 33.07
CA MET A 1 -0.34 26.31 32.57
C MET A 1 -0.26 25.97 31.10
N SER A 2 -0.53 24.71 30.72
CA SER A 2 -0.61 24.32 29.32
C SER A 2 -2.04 24.52 28.86
N SER A 3 -2.27 25.51 28.00
CA SER A 3 -3.54 25.67 27.30
C SER A 3 -3.65 24.57 26.26
N SER A 4 -4.47 23.56 26.55
CA SER A 4 -5.00 22.66 25.53
C SER A 4 -6.04 23.44 24.74
N GLU A 5 -5.64 24.02 23.61
CA GLU A 5 -6.59 24.57 22.65
C GLU A 5 -7.21 23.39 21.90
N ASP A 6 -8.50 23.17 22.16
CA ASP A 6 -9.29 22.18 21.44
C ASP A 6 -9.34 22.53 19.93
N PRO A 7 -9.26 21.53 19.03
CA PRO A 7 -9.31 21.78 17.60
C PRO A 7 -10.67 22.41 17.21
N PRO A 8 -10.68 23.36 16.26
CA PRO A 8 -11.90 24.04 15.85
C PRO A 8 -12.90 23.04 15.28
N VAL A 9 -14.10 23.00 15.88
CA VAL A 9 -15.21 22.19 15.38
C VAL A 9 -15.75 22.84 14.12
N LEU A 10 -15.47 22.22 12.97
CA LEU A 10 -15.97 22.68 11.67
C LEU A 10 -17.48 22.47 11.59
N THR A 11 -18.18 23.46 11.03
CA THR A 11 -19.62 23.33 10.77
C THR A 11 -19.86 22.35 9.61
N PRO A 12 -21.06 21.75 9.53
CA PRO A 12 -21.42 20.88 8.40
C PRO A 12 -21.26 21.56 7.03
N GLU A 13 -21.45 22.87 6.98
CA GLU A 13 -21.30 23.70 5.78
C GLU A 13 -19.83 23.82 5.35
N GLN A 14 -18.92 24.06 6.30
CA GLN A 14 -17.48 24.07 6.04
C GLN A 14 -16.96 22.70 5.60
N ASN A 15 -17.50 21.61 6.17
CA ASN A 15 -17.16 20.25 5.74
C ASN A 15 -17.64 19.96 4.30
N ALA A 16 -18.78 20.52 3.88
CA ALA A 16 -19.28 20.37 2.52
C ALA A 16 -18.41 21.13 1.50
N GLU A 17 -18.00 22.35 1.81
CA GLU A 17 -17.07 23.14 0.96
C GLU A 17 -15.71 22.44 0.79
N ILE A 18 -15.17 21.90 1.88
CA ILE A 18 -13.93 21.13 1.84
C ILE A 18 -14.09 19.89 0.94
N ALA A 19 -15.21 19.17 1.06
CA ALA A 19 -15.48 17.98 0.26
C ALA A 19 -15.60 18.29 -1.25
N GLU A 20 -16.22 19.41 -1.62
CA GLU A 20 -16.31 19.84 -3.02
C GLU A 20 -14.94 20.27 -3.58
N SER A 21 -14.13 20.98 -2.78
CA SER A 21 -12.77 21.35 -3.15
C SER A 21 -11.90 20.12 -3.43
N TRP A 22 -11.99 19.09 -2.58
CA TRP A 22 -11.27 17.84 -2.79
C TRP A 22 -11.75 17.06 -4.02
N ARG A 23 -13.05 17.11 -4.34
CA ARG A 23 -13.57 16.47 -5.57
C ARG A 23 -12.95 17.07 -6.83
N LEU A 24 -12.88 18.40 -6.92
CA LEU A 24 -12.27 19.11 -8.06
C LEU A 24 -10.77 18.82 -8.22
N VAL A 25 -10.03 18.71 -7.11
CA VAL A 25 -8.61 18.35 -7.14
C VAL A 25 -8.41 16.92 -7.68
N LEU A 26 -9.25 15.97 -7.26
CA LEU A 26 -9.16 14.59 -7.73
C LEU A 26 -9.54 14.43 -9.20
N GLU A 27 -10.50 15.20 -9.68
CA GLU A 27 -10.90 15.21 -11.09
C GLU A 27 -9.76 15.72 -12.00
N ASN A 28 -9.09 16.82 -11.61
CA ASN A 28 -7.94 17.33 -12.35
C ASN A 28 -6.73 16.38 -12.37
N LEU A 29 -6.51 15.61 -11.30
CA LEU A 29 -5.43 14.61 -11.27
C LEU A 29 -5.73 13.43 -12.20
N ARG A 30 -7.01 13.04 -12.33
CA ARG A 30 -7.43 11.98 -13.24
C ARG A 30 -7.30 12.38 -14.71
N SER A 31 -7.64 13.62 -15.06
CA SER A 31 -7.49 14.13 -16.44
C SER A 31 -6.04 14.22 -16.92
N LYS A 32 -5.06 14.25 -16.00
CA LYS A 32 -3.62 14.28 -16.36
C LYS A 32 -3.02 12.93 -16.74
N GLU A 33 -3.71 11.82 -16.46
CA GLU A 33 -3.20 10.48 -16.80
C GLU A 33 -3.58 10.01 -18.21
N GLU A 34 -4.53 10.68 -18.88
CA GLU A 34 -4.98 10.30 -20.24
C GLU A 34 -4.24 11.03 -21.39
N GLU A 35 -3.40 12.03 -21.09
CA GLU A 35 -2.75 12.88 -22.10
C GLU A 35 -1.23 12.61 -22.26
N SER A 36 -0.80 11.35 -22.13
CA SER A 36 0.60 10.94 -22.30
C SER A 36 0.72 9.55 -22.91
N SER A 37 0.11 9.33 -24.08
CA SER A 37 0.26 8.07 -24.83
C SER A 37 -0.03 8.21 -26.33
N GLU A 38 0.59 9.17 -27.02
CA GLU A 38 0.68 9.16 -28.49
C GLU A 38 2.07 9.67 -28.90
N GLU A 39 3.05 8.77 -28.95
CA GLU A 39 4.19 8.94 -29.85
C GLU A 39 4.29 7.69 -30.74
N GLU A 40 3.95 7.90 -32.01
CA GLU A 40 4.20 6.96 -33.11
C GLU A 40 5.71 6.87 -33.35
N PHE A 41 6.25 5.66 -33.42
CA PHE A 41 7.63 5.43 -33.82
C PHE A 41 7.62 4.57 -35.08
N GLU A 42 7.98 5.18 -36.21
CA GLU A 42 8.17 4.52 -37.50
C GLU A 42 9.43 3.64 -37.48
N ASP A 43 9.30 2.49 -38.13
CA ASP A 43 10.32 1.46 -38.35
C ASP A 43 11.60 1.98 -39.00
N SER A 44 12.75 1.52 -38.52
CA SER A 44 13.96 1.43 -39.35
C SER A 44 14.79 0.22 -38.91
N ASP A 45 14.74 -0.82 -39.74
CA ASP A 45 15.60 -2.00 -39.73
C ASP A 45 17.08 -1.62 -39.83
N GLU A 46 17.88 -1.89 -38.80
CA GLU A 46 19.31 -2.15 -38.98
C GLU A 46 19.84 -3.10 -37.89
N GLU A 47 20.51 -4.14 -38.38
CA GLU A 47 21.01 -5.33 -37.72
C GLU A 47 21.90 -5.11 -36.48
N ALA A 48 21.79 -6.10 -35.57
CA ALA A 48 22.77 -6.51 -34.57
C ALA A 48 23.05 -5.57 -33.38
N SER A 49 22.48 -5.88 -32.21
CA SER A 49 23.26 -6.25 -31.01
C SER A 49 22.32 -6.57 -29.83
N THR A 50 22.71 -7.56 -29.04
CA THR A 50 22.03 -8.04 -27.84
C THR A 50 21.90 -6.98 -26.75
N SER A 51 20.68 -6.64 -26.31
CA SER A 51 20.40 -6.20 -24.93
C SER A 51 18.90 -6.06 -24.67
N GLU A 52 18.36 -7.07 -23.99
CA GLU A 52 17.38 -6.93 -22.90
C GLU A 52 16.33 -5.82 -23.04
N GLN A 53 15.24 -6.13 -23.74
CA GLN A 53 13.94 -5.56 -23.41
C GLN A 53 13.58 -5.96 -21.97
N LEU A 54 13.97 -5.12 -21.01
CA LEU A 54 13.46 -5.14 -19.64
C LEU A 54 11.98 -4.78 -19.68
N SER A 55 11.12 -5.76 -20.01
CA SER A 55 9.71 -5.67 -19.66
C SER A 55 9.66 -5.42 -18.15
N ARG A 56 9.24 -4.21 -17.76
CA ARG A 56 9.04 -3.80 -16.36
C ARG A 56 7.87 -4.60 -15.79
N HIS A 57 8.05 -5.90 -15.59
CA HIS A 57 7.10 -6.73 -14.87
C HIS A 57 7.08 -6.25 -13.42
N ARG A 58 6.00 -5.55 -13.06
CA ARG A 58 5.70 -5.26 -11.66
C ARG A 58 5.64 -6.60 -10.94
N LYS A 59 6.64 -6.88 -10.11
CA LYS A 59 6.69 -8.12 -9.32
C LYS A 59 5.41 -8.21 -8.49
N SER A 60 4.58 -9.22 -8.74
CA SER A 60 3.33 -9.43 -8.01
C SER A 60 3.63 -9.71 -6.54
N TRP A 61 2.68 -9.39 -5.66
CA TRP A 61 2.76 -9.74 -4.25
C TRP A 61 2.31 -11.18 -4.06
N THR A 62 3.13 -11.97 -3.38
CA THR A 62 2.79 -13.34 -3.01
C THR A 62 2.15 -13.40 -1.62
N ILE A 63 1.46 -14.50 -1.32
CA ILE A 63 0.84 -14.70 0.00
C ILE A 63 1.90 -14.68 1.11
N ASP A 64 3.09 -15.23 0.88
CA ASP A 64 4.16 -15.24 1.88
C ASP A 64 4.77 -13.85 2.09
N GLU A 65 4.87 -13.04 1.04
CA GLU A 65 5.23 -11.63 1.18
C GLU A 65 4.15 -10.86 1.95
N ASP A 66 2.87 -11.13 1.72
CA ASP A 66 1.81 -10.52 2.52
C ASP A 66 1.93 -10.91 4.00
N LYS A 67 2.18 -12.19 4.31
CA LYS A 67 2.42 -12.63 5.71
C LYS A 67 3.58 -11.88 6.34
N GLU A 68 4.70 -11.75 5.63
CA GLU A 68 5.90 -11.08 6.12
C GLU A 68 5.66 -9.58 6.33
N LEU A 69 5.00 -8.92 5.38
CA LEU A 69 4.55 -7.54 5.50
C LEU A 69 3.69 -7.35 6.76
N LEU A 70 2.75 -8.26 7.01
CA LEU A 70 1.89 -8.18 8.19
C LEU A 70 2.66 -8.43 9.51
N ARG A 71 3.61 -9.37 9.54
CA ARG A 71 4.45 -9.61 10.73
C ARG A 71 5.27 -8.38 11.10
N ARG A 72 5.96 -7.79 10.13
CA ARG A 72 6.78 -6.58 10.35
C ARG A 72 5.93 -5.38 10.74
N TRP A 73 4.77 -5.24 10.12
CA TRP A 73 3.83 -4.19 10.50
C TRP A 73 3.29 -4.40 11.94
N MET A 74 3.04 -5.64 12.36
CA MET A 74 2.68 -5.95 13.76
C MET A 74 3.80 -5.65 14.77
N ARG A 75 5.07 -5.72 14.35
CA ARG A 75 6.24 -5.23 15.10
C ARG A 75 6.36 -3.70 15.11
N LYS A 76 5.42 -2.99 14.46
CA LYS A 76 5.41 -1.53 14.29
C LYS A 76 6.60 -0.99 13.49
N GLU A 77 7.16 -1.80 12.58
CA GLU A 77 8.14 -1.31 11.62
C GLU A 77 7.52 -0.27 10.68
N GLU A 78 8.30 0.74 10.29
CA GLU A 78 7.89 1.76 9.32
C GLU A 78 7.91 1.21 7.89
N ASP A 79 7.03 1.73 7.01
CA ASP A 79 6.90 1.27 5.63
C ASP A 79 8.24 1.29 4.87
N ASP A 80 9.12 2.25 5.16
CA ASP A 80 10.45 2.37 4.55
C ASP A 80 11.38 1.21 4.96
N ALA A 81 11.42 0.89 6.26
CA ALA A 81 12.22 -0.22 6.78
C ALA A 81 11.72 -1.58 6.24
N ILE A 82 10.40 -1.74 6.15
CA ILE A 82 9.78 -2.92 5.55
C ILE A 82 10.15 -3.05 4.08
N GLY A 83 10.10 -1.94 3.32
CA GLY A 83 10.49 -1.90 1.93
C GLY A 83 11.92 -2.38 1.71
N VAL A 84 12.87 -1.81 2.46
CA VAL A 84 14.29 -2.21 2.42
C VAL A 84 14.45 -3.71 2.69
N ALA A 85 13.80 -4.22 3.74
CA ALA A 85 13.98 -5.61 4.13
C ALA A 85 13.33 -6.62 3.18
N MET A 86 12.24 -6.23 2.51
CA MET A 86 11.54 -7.07 1.54
C MET A 86 12.05 -6.89 0.09
N GLY A 87 12.99 -5.97 -0.14
CA GLY A 87 13.42 -5.60 -1.50
C GLY A 87 12.26 -4.99 -2.32
N ARG A 88 11.38 -4.23 -1.66
CA ARG A 88 10.21 -3.57 -2.24
C ARG A 88 10.34 -2.06 -2.05
N THR A 89 9.71 -1.28 -2.93
CA THR A 89 9.64 0.16 -2.72
C THR A 89 8.64 0.50 -1.62
N THR A 90 8.89 1.55 -0.85
CA THR A 90 7.98 2.05 0.19
C THR A 90 6.57 2.28 -0.36
N LEU A 91 6.48 2.83 -1.58
CA LEU A 91 5.18 3.05 -2.23
C LEU A 91 4.44 1.73 -2.46
N SER A 92 5.14 0.69 -2.93
CA SER A 92 4.54 -0.64 -3.12
C SER A 92 4.06 -1.25 -1.81
N VAL A 93 4.86 -1.13 -0.74
CA VAL A 93 4.51 -1.57 0.62
C VAL A 93 3.26 -0.83 1.12
N ARG A 94 3.22 0.50 1.01
CA ARG A 94 2.08 1.32 1.46
C ARG A 94 0.80 1.01 0.69
N GLN A 95 0.91 0.86 -0.64
CA GLN A 95 -0.23 0.46 -1.49
C GLN A 95 -0.74 -0.92 -1.11
N ARG A 96 0.16 -1.91 -0.94
CA ARG A 96 -0.23 -3.27 -0.56
C ARG A 96 -0.86 -3.29 0.83
N ARG A 97 -0.28 -2.58 1.79
CA ARG A 97 -0.84 -2.44 3.15
C ARG A 97 -2.24 -1.84 3.13
N ARG A 98 -2.47 -0.78 2.36
CA ARG A 98 -3.82 -0.19 2.20
C ARG A 98 -4.77 -1.22 1.60
N TRP A 99 -4.36 -1.94 0.56
CA TRP A 99 -5.17 -2.99 -0.05
C TRP A 99 -5.56 -4.08 0.97
N LEU A 100 -4.58 -4.56 1.76
CA LEU A 100 -4.79 -5.54 2.83
C LEU A 100 -5.71 -5.04 3.98
N GLN A 101 -5.78 -3.73 4.20
CA GLN A 101 -6.71 -3.11 5.15
C GLN A 101 -8.13 -2.97 4.57
N TRP A 102 -8.24 -2.63 3.28
CA TRP A 102 -9.51 -2.38 2.60
C TRP A 102 -10.23 -3.65 2.16
N GLU A 103 -9.50 -4.70 1.78
CA GLU A 103 -10.09 -6.01 1.51
C GLU A 103 -10.75 -6.61 2.76
N LYS A 104 -10.34 -6.14 3.95
CA LYS A 104 -10.99 -6.43 5.23
C LYS A 104 -12.40 -5.81 5.35
N VAL A 105 -12.70 -4.79 4.55
CA VAL A 105 -13.92 -3.97 4.69
C VAL A 105 -14.92 -4.27 3.56
N ASP A 106 -14.49 -4.60 2.35
CA ASP A 106 -15.31 -4.23 1.18
C ASP A 106 -15.59 -5.29 0.11
N ARG A 107 -15.86 -6.57 0.45
CA ARG A 107 -16.63 -7.37 -0.54
C ARG A 107 -17.43 -8.58 -0.09
N PHE A 108 -17.17 -9.18 1.06
CA PHE A 108 -17.98 -10.30 1.51
C PHE A 108 -17.93 -10.38 3.03
N GLY A 109 -19.08 -10.52 3.69
CA GLY A 109 -19.14 -11.03 5.07
C GLY A 109 -18.67 -12.50 5.17
N LYS A 110 -17.45 -12.81 4.68
CA LYS A 110 -16.86 -14.15 4.61
C LYS A 110 -15.46 -14.13 5.19
N ARG A 111 -15.39 -14.56 6.45
CA ARG A 111 -14.39 -15.40 7.16
C ARG A 111 -12.94 -15.59 6.65
N THR A 112 -12.64 -15.58 5.35
CA THR A 112 -11.37 -16.15 4.84
C THR A 112 -10.16 -15.26 5.11
N TYR A 113 -10.27 -13.93 5.01
CA TYR A 113 -9.14 -13.05 5.32
C TYR A 113 -8.99 -12.79 6.82
N ASP A 114 -10.08 -12.88 7.59
CA ASP A 114 -10.01 -12.87 9.05
C ASP A 114 -9.33 -14.13 9.58
N GLU A 115 -9.62 -15.31 9.01
CA GLU A 115 -8.88 -16.55 9.34
C GLU A 115 -7.39 -16.44 9.02
N PHE A 116 -7.03 -15.82 7.88
CA PHE A 116 -5.64 -15.52 7.55
C PHE A 116 -4.99 -14.58 8.58
N TRP A 117 -5.66 -13.47 8.93
CA TRP A 117 -5.16 -12.53 9.95
C TRP A 117 -5.08 -13.14 11.34
N VAL A 118 -6.04 -13.98 11.72
CA VAL A 118 -6.05 -14.74 12.97
C VAL A 118 -4.90 -15.71 12.97
N GLN A 119 -4.66 -16.44 11.88
CA GLN A 119 -3.53 -17.35 11.76
C GLN A 119 -2.18 -16.61 11.86
N VAL A 120 -2.00 -15.51 11.12
CA VAL A 120 -0.75 -14.73 11.17
C VAL A 120 -0.55 -14.12 12.56
N LYS A 121 -1.61 -13.64 13.22
CA LYS A 121 -1.54 -13.18 14.61
C LYS A 121 -1.20 -14.31 15.58
N ASP A 122 -1.86 -15.45 15.48
CA ASP A 122 -1.60 -16.62 16.34
C ASP A 122 -0.17 -17.13 16.18
N GLU A 123 0.34 -17.19 14.95
CA GLU A 123 1.74 -17.53 14.67
C GLU A 123 2.69 -16.50 15.29
N PHE A 124 2.42 -15.20 15.09
CA PHE A 124 3.23 -14.12 15.65
C PHE A 124 3.30 -14.18 17.19
N TRP A 125 2.16 -14.37 17.86
CA TRP A 125 2.13 -14.48 19.33
C TRP A 125 2.78 -15.77 19.83
N LYS A 126 2.70 -16.87 19.08
CA LYS A 126 3.43 -18.11 19.39
C LYS A 126 4.94 -17.94 19.25
N GLU A 127 5.41 -17.18 18.27
CA GLU A 127 6.84 -16.87 18.10
C GLU A 127 7.35 -15.97 19.23
N LEU A 128 6.65 -14.87 19.53
CA LEU A 128 7.00 -13.99 20.65
C LEU A 128 7.02 -14.71 22.00
N GLY A 129 6.03 -15.59 22.25
CA GLY A 129 5.97 -16.38 23.47
C GLY A 129 7.08 -17.43 23.61
N LYS A 130 7.72 -17.83 22.49
CA LYS A 130 8.91 -18.70 22.50
C LYS A 130 10.20 -17.92 22.73
N GLU A 131 10.29 -16.70 22.21
CA GLU A 131 11.44 -15.81 22.47
C GLU A 131 11.54 -15.47 23.96
N GLN A 132 10.42 -15.17 24.64
CA GLN A 132 10.42 -14.87 26.07
C GLN A 132 10.74 -16.05 27.01
N LYS A 133 10.71 -17.31 26.52
CA LYS A 133 11.05 -18.50 27.31
C LYS A 133 12.51 -18.95 27.13
N LYS A 134 13.27 -18.23 26.31
CA LYS A 134 14.69 -18.52 26.04
C LYS A 134 15.66 -17.61 26.81
N GLU A 135 15.16 -16.61 27.54
CA GLU A 135 15.89 -15.90 28.60
C GLU A 135 15.69 -16.59 29.95
#